data_AF-A0A530H8Q3-F1
#
_entry.id   AF-A0A530H8Q3-F1
#
_cell.length_a   1.000
_cell.length_b   1.000
_cell.length_c   1.000
_cell.angle_alpha   90.00
_cell.angle_beta   90.00
_cell.angle_gamma   90.00
#
_symmetry.space_group_name_H-M   'P 1'
#
loop_
_entity.id
_entity.type
_entity.pdbx_description
1 polymer ?
#
loop_
_entity_poly.entity_id
_entity_poly.type
_entity_poly.pdbx_seq_one_letter_code
_entity_poly.pdbx_strand_id
1 'polypeptide(L)' 'MLARNISALDPKSTFVMDVTPTGLFMTDPALAQNNSMSDYWRTGHSCIKRRAAELHAMALRRNPEVGAYSQT' A
#
# COMPACT_ATOMS: atom_id res chain seq x y z
N MET A 1 3.25 -7.02 -11.51
CA MET A 1 4.48 -7.33 -10.74
C MET A 1 5.22 -6.09 -10.21
N LEU A 2 4.74 -4.87 -10.43
CA LEU A 2 5.45 -3.64 -10.03
C LEU A 2 5.59 -3.48 -8.51
N ALA A 3 4.52 -3.68 -7.73
CA ALA A 3 4.54 -3.53 -6.28
C ALA A 3 5.56 -4.46 -5.58
N ARG A 4 5.73 -5.69 -6.09
CA ARG A 4 6.72 -6.65 -5.56
C ARG A 4 8.15 -6.20 -5.82
N ASN A 5 8.43 -5.67 -7.02
CA ASN A 5 9.75 -5.16 -7.35
C ASN A 5 10.07 -3.91 -6.52
N ILE A 6 9.08 -3.03 -6.33
CA ILE A 6 9.24 -1.84 -5.49
C ILE A 6 9.45 -2.23 -4.03
N SER A 7 8.69 -3.19 -3.49
CA SER A 7 8.86 -3.61 -2.10
C SER A 7 10.20 -4.29 -1.84
N ALA A 8 10.79 -4.94 -2.84
CA ALA A 8 12.13 -5.50 -2.74
C ALA A 8 13.22 -4.41 -2.71
N LEU A 9 13.00 -3.29 -3.39
CA LEU A 9 13.92 -2.14 -3.39
C LEU A 9 13.74 -1.24 -2.15
N ASP A 10 12.49 -1.07 -1.69
CA ASP A 10 12.13 -0.24 -0.54
C ASP A 10 11.22 -1.03 0.43
N PRO A 11 11.82 -1.80 1.36
CA PRO A 11 11.06 -2.55 2.36
C PRO A 11 10.28 -1.64 3.30
N LYS A 12 9.16 -2.12 3.85
CA LYS A 12 8.23 -1.34 4.69
C LYS A 12 7.54 -0.18 3.97
N SER A 13 7.42 -0.27 2.65
CA SER A 13 6.63 0.65 1.83
C SER A 13 5.13 0.49 2.08
N THR A 14 4.39 1.59 1.95
CA THR A 14 2.92 1.58 1.99
C THR A 14 2.37 1.84 0.60
N PHE A 15 1.51 0.93 0.14
CA PHE A 15 0.89 1.00 -1.17
C PHE A 15 -0.58 1.37 -1.06
N VAL A 16 -0.99 2.47 -1.69
CA VAL A 16 -2.40 2.85 -1.78
C VAL A 16 -3.00 2.20 -3.01
N MET A 17 -4.03 1.38 -2.81
CA MET A 17 -4.70 0.59 -3.84
C MET A 17 -6.19 0.90 -3.82
N ASP A 18 -6.86 0.76 -4.96
CA ASP A 18 -8.32 0.76 -4.98
C ASP A 18 -8.87 -0.55 -4.40
N VAL A 19 -10.08 -0.47 -3.83
CA VAL A 19 -10.83 -1.66 -3.41
C VAL A 19 -11.07 -2.58 -4.61
N THR A 20 -10.32 -3.67 -4.63
CA THR A 20 -10.53 -4.79 -5.54
C THR A 20 -11.16 -5.93 -4.74
N PRO A 21 -12.22 -6.58 -5.23
CA PRO A 21 -12.96 -7.61 -4.49
C PRO A 21 -12.12 -8.86 -4.14
N THR A 22 -10.94 -9.03 -4.73
CA THR A 22 -10.06 -10.18 -4.49
C THR A 22 -8.98 -9.94 -3.44
N GLY A 23 -8.73 -8.70 -3.00
CA GLY A 23 -7.78 -8.41 -1.92
C GLY A 23 -6.33 -8.92 -2.14
N LEU A 24 -5.93 -9.15 -3.40
CA LEU A 24 -4.69 -9.87 -3.75
C LEU A 24 -3.40 -9.29 -3.15
N PHE A 25 -3.38 -7.99 -2.85
CA PHE A 25 -2.21 -7.35 -2.24
C PHE A 25 -2.09 -7.58 -0.73
N MET A 26 -3.20 -7.93 -0.04
CA MET A 26 -3.16 -8.24 1.40
C MET A 26 -2.48 -9.58 1.68
N THR A 27 -2.70 -10.55 0.80
CA THR A 27 -2.21 -11.93 0.95
C THR A 27 -0.96 -12.20 0.13
N ASP A 28 -0.39 -11.19 -0.52
CA ASP A 28 0.80 -11.34 -1.35
C ASP A 28 2.01 -11.71 -0.49
N PRO A 29 2.60 -12.90 -0.65
CA PRO A 29 3.68 -13.37 0.22
C PRO A 29 4.95 -12.51 0.05
N ALA A 30 5.20 -11.95 -1.12
CA ALA A 30 6.37 -11.10 -1.34
C ALA A 30 6.23 -9.74 -0.64
N LEU A 31 5.00 -9.18 -0.61
CA LEU A 31 4.74 -7.94 0.12
C LEU A 31 4.79 -8.16 1.63
N ALA A 32 4.23 -9.28 2.10
CA ALA A 32 4.28 -9.66 3.51
C ALA A 32 5.72 -9.87 4.00
N GLN A 33 6.55 -10.58 3.22
CA GLN A 33 7.98 -10.77 3.54
C GLN A 33 8.75 -9.45 3.62
N ASN A 34 8.43 -8.49 2.75
CA ASN A 34 9.04 -7.17 2.73
C ASN A 34 8.42 -6.20 3.73
N ASN A 35 7.55 -6.69 4.65
CA ASN A 35 6.81 -5.90 5.64
C ASN A 35 6.07 -4.70 5.03
N SER A 36 5.65 -4.83 3.77
CA SER A 36 4.94 -3.76 3.06
C SER A 36 3.47 -3.72 3.49
N MET A 37 2.92 -2.51 3.57
CA MET A 37 1.53 -2.28 3.95
C MET A 37 0.69 -1.96 2.72
N SER A 38 -0.56 -2.42 2.72
CA SER A 38 -1.52 -2.11 1.66
C SER A 38 -2.69 -1.31 2.26
N ASP A 39 -2.86 -0.06 1.83
CA ASP A 39 -3.97 0.82 2.18
C ASP A 39 -5.01 0.77 1.05
N TYR A 40 -6.17 0.17 1.33
CA TYR A 40 -7.26 0.14 0.36
C TYR A 40 -8.13 1.38 0.51
N TRP A 41 -8.35 2.07 -0.60
CA TRP A 41 -9.07 3.32 -0.64
C TRP A 41 -10.14 3.36 -1.73
N ARG A 42 -10.96 4.41 -1.70
CA ARG A 42 -12.02 4.64 -2.68
C ARG A 42 -11.47 4.56 -4.10
N THR A 43 -12.19 3.84 -4.95
CA THR A 43 -11.85 3.71 -6.37
C THR A 43 -11.75 5.08 -7.05
N GLY A 44 -10.79 5.20 -7.97
CA GLY A 44 -10.59 6.37 -8.80
C GLY A 44 -9.22 7.01 -8.61
N HIS A 45 -8.60 7.39 -9.72
CA HIS A 45 -7.24 7.95 -9.78
C HIS A 45 -7.06 9.18 -8.88
N SER A 46 -8.02 10.11 -8.87
CA SER A 46 -7.95 11.31 -8.03
C SER A 46 -8.02 11.00 -6.53
N CYS A 47 -8.82 10.00 -6.14
CA CYS A 47 -8.95 9.55 -4.77
C CYS A 47 -7.64 8.92 -4.27
N ILE A 48 -7.04 8.04 -5.08
CA ILE A 48 -5.79 7.37 -4.78
C ILE A 48 -4.64 8.37 -4.72
N LYS A 49 -4.55 9.29 -5.70
CA LYS A 49 -3.51 10.33 -5.72
C LYS A 49 -3.56 11.22 -4.47
N ARG A 50 -4.76 11.63 -4.05
CA ARG A 50 -4.95 12.42 -2.84
C ARG A 50 -4.59 11.62 -1.59
N ARG A 51 -5.03 10.37 -1.49
CA ARG A 51 -4.73 9.48 -0.35
C ARG A 51 -3.22 9.21 -0.21
N ALA A 52 -2.53 8.98 -1.34
CA ALA A 52 -1.08 8.82 -1.35
C ALA A 52 -0.37 10.09 -0.84
N ALA A 53 -0.84 11.27 -1.26
CA ALA A 53 -0.33 12.54 -0.74
C ALA A 53 -0.62 12.73 0.77
N GLU A 54 -1.84 12.42 1.23
CA GLU A 54 -2.25 12.54 2.63
C GLU A 54 -1.42 11.67 3.57
N LEU A 55 -1.28 10.39 3.23
CA LEU A 55 -0.55 9.43 4.07
C LEU A 55 0.95 9.72 4.12
N HIS A 56 1.43 10.66 3.31
CA HIS A 56 2.83 10.72 2.90
C HIS A 56 3.29 9.32 2.46
N ALA A 57 2.33 8.48 2.05
CA ALA A 57 2.53 7.16 1.48
C ALA A 57 3.06 7.48 0.11
N MET A 58 4.34 7.79 0.14
CA MET A 58 5.08 7.85 -1.05
C MET A 58 4.87 6.48 -1.68
N ALA A 59 4.60 6.50 -2.95
CA ALA A 59 5.04 5.42 -3.79
C ALA A 59 6.58 5.18 -3.68
N LEU A 60 7.29 5.57 -2.57
CA LEU A 60 8.76 5.61 -2.34
C LEU A 60 9.31 6.19 -0.98
N ARG A 61 8.60 6.25 0.15
CA ARG A 61 9.14 6.84 1.41
C ARG A 61 8.36 6.44 2.66
N ARG A 62 9.09 5.70 3.49
CA ARG A 62 8.97 5.46 4.93
C ARG A 62 8.02 6.41 5.67
N ASN A 63 6.84 5.91 6.03
CA ASN A 63 6.04 6.47 7.11
C ASN A 63 5.85 5.40 8.21
N PRO A 64 6.48 5.51 9.38
CA PRO A 64 6.35 4.54 10.48
C PRO A 64 5.02 4.62 11.23
N GLU A 65 4.15 5.61 10.92
CA GLU A 65 2.95 5.91 11.71
C GLU A 65 1.63 5.46 11.06
N VAL A 66 1.68 4.96 9.83
CA VAL A 66 0.51 4.36 9.16
C VAL A 66 0.32 2.94 9.65
N GLY A 67 0.04 2.81 10.95
CA GLY A 67 -0.33 1.57 11.62
C GLY A 67 -1.54 0.93 10.95
N ALA A 68 -1.55 -0.40 10.96
CA ALA A 68 -2.53 -1.25 10.30
C ALA A 68 -3.95 -0.76 10.58
N TYR A 69 -4.61 -0.22 9.55
CA TYR A 69 -6.04 0.01 9.60
C TYR A 69 -6.71 -1.36 9.52
N SER A 70 -6.95 -1.95 10.69
CA SER A 70 -7.85 -3.08 10.87
C SER A 70 -9.24 -2.62 10.40
N GLN A 71 -9.70 -3.14 9.27
CA GLN A 71 -11.10 -3.03 8.90
C GLN A 71 -11.92 -3.80 9.93
N THR A 72 -12.84 -3.11 10.60
CA THR A 72 -14.03 -3.74 11.19
C THR A 72 -15.01 -4.07 10.08
#